data_AF-A0A1Q3PQ41-F1
#
_entry.id   AF-A0A1Q3PQ41-F1
#
_cell.length_a   1.000
_cell.length_b   1.000
_cell.length_c   1.000
_cell.angle_alpha   90.00
_cell.angle_beta   90.00
_cell.angle_gamma   90.00
#
_symmetry.space_group_name_H-M   'P 1'
#
loop_
_entity.id
_entity.type
_entity.pdbx_description
1 polymer ?
#
loop_
_entity_poly.entity_id
_entity_poly.type
_entity_poly.pdbx_seq_one_letter_code
_entity_poly.pdbx_strand_id
1 'polypeptide(L)'
;MVIAEKNEEIESLKAQIASLSDQLQALRQFEPSTKIDIRDKHLGAVIHLIHQLQDLVLADGRRLFNFQGQSAWYKLVSKYFTHDRKPIPVETARNYFPVQKDKTSKAIDVPRELQLFTIVLSSSKPAK
;
A
#
# COMPACT_ATOMS: atom_id res chain seq x y z
N MET A 1 49.21 7.72 -16.03
CA MET A 1 48.54 6.72 -15.16
C MET A 1 47.17 7.21 -14.70
N VAL A 2 47.08 8.38 -14.05
CA VAL A 2 45.82 8.96 -13.54
C VAL A 2 44.68 9.11 -14.58
N ILE A 3 45.00 9.42 -15.84
CA ILE A 3 43.96 9.58 -16.89
C ILE A 3 43.34 8.23 -17.29
N ALA A 4 44.13 7.14 -17.29
CA ALA A 4 43.63 5.82 -17.65
C ALA A 4 42.73 5.25 -16.53
N GLU A 5 43.16 5.39 -15.27
CA GLU A 5 42.36 5.01 -14.10
C GLU A 5 41.02 5.76 -14.06
N LYS A 6 41.03 7.07 -14.34
CA LYS A 6 39.79 7.87 -14.44
C LYS A 6 38.89 7.42 -15.58
N ASN A 7 39.45 7.01 -16.72
CA ASN A 7 38.66 6.51 -17.84
C ASN A 7 38.02 5.15 -17.53
N GLU A 8 38.75 4.25 -16.86
CA GLU A 8 38.18 2.98 -16.40
C GLU A 8 37.07 3.18 -15.37
N GLU A 9 37.24 4.12 -14.45
CA GLU A 9 36.21 4.48 -13.48
C GLU A 9 34.96 5.08 -14.16
N ILE A 10 35.15 5.92 -15.18
CA ILE A 10 34.04 6.46 -15.99
C ILE A 10 33.26 5.34 -16.69
N GLU A 11 33.94 4.38 -17.31
CA GLU A 11 33.27 3.27 -18.00
C GLU A 11 32.54 2.34 -17.01
N SER A 12 33.13 2.07 -15.84
CA SER A 12 32.48 1.32 -14.77
C SER A 12 31.21 2.02 -14.27
N LEU A 13 31.27 3.32 -14.02
CA LEU A 13 30.13 4.11 -13.57
C LEU A 13 29.02 4.17 -14.64
N LYS A 14 29.37 4.30 -15.92
CA LYS A 14 28.39 4.26 -17.02
C LYS A 14 27.68 2.90 -17.09
N ALA A 15 28.41 1.80 -16.96
CA ALA A 15 27.83 0.46 -16.95
C ALA A 15 26.88 0.26 -15.76
N GLN A 16 27.24 0.78 -14.57
CA GLN A 16 26.37 0.76 -13.40
C GLN A 16 25.10 1.60 -13.60
N ILE A 17 25.23 2.81 -14.19
CA ILE A 17 24.08 3.66 -14.51
C ILE A 17 23.12 2.95 -15.48
N ALA A 18 23.65 2.32 -16.53
CA ALA A 18 22.84 1.57 -17.50
C ALA A 18 22.11 0.42 -16.80
N SER A 19 22.82 -0.40 -16.01
CA SER A 19 22.22 -1.51 -15.28
C SER A 19 21.13 -1.05 -14.28
N LEU A 20 21.36 0.04 -13.55
CA LEU A 20 20.40 0.57 -12.59
C LEU A 20 19.18 1.17 -13.31
N SER A 21 19.39 1.79 -14.47
CA SER A 21 18.31 2.32 -15.31
C SER A 21 17.41 1.20 -15.82
N ASP A 22 17.99 0.10 -16.31
CA ASP A 22 17.23 -1.06 -16.78
C ASP A 22 16.42 -1.71 -15.65
N GLN A 23 17.01 -1.85 -14.46
CA GLN A 23 16.31 -2.32 -13.28
C GLN A 23 15.13 -1.41 -12.90
N LEU A 24 15.33 -0.08 -12.93
CA LEU A 24 14.24 0.87 -12.68
C LEU A 24 13.13 0.78 -13.72
N GLN A 25 13.47 0.60 -15.00
CA GLN A 25 12.48 0.44 -16.06
C GLN A 25 11.67 -0.86 -15.89
N ALA A 26 12.35 -1.97 -15.56
CA ALA A 26 11.71 -3.24 -15.27
C ALA A 26 10.80 -3.17 -14.02
N LEU A 27 11.10 -2.32 -13.04
CA LEU A 27 10.22 -2.10 -11.88
C LEU A 27 9.02 -1.21 -12.22
N ARG A 28 9.24 -0.19 -13.07
CA ARG A 28 8.19 0.75 -13.50
C ARG A 28 7.09 0.11 -14.35
N GLN A 29 7.35 -1.00 -15.03
CA GLN A 29 6.33 -1.69 -15.84
C GLN A 29 5.11 -2.14 -15.03
N PHE A 30 5.27 -2.37 -13.72
CA PHE A 30 4.20 -2.76 -12.81
C PHE A 30 3.62 -1.58 -12.02
N GLU A 31 4.17 -0.37 -12.22
CA GLU A 31 3.60 0.82 -11.60
C GLU A 31 2.44 1.31 -12.46
N PRO A 32 1.24 1.46 -11.87
CA PRO A 32 0.10 1.96 -12.61
C PRO A 32 0.40 3.38 -13.08
N SER A 33 0.07 3.66 -14.35
CA SER A 33 0.26 4.98 -14.97
C SER A 33 -0.51 6.09 -14.25
N THR A 34 -1.57 5.72 -13.51
CA THR A 34 -2.39 6.63 -12.71
C THR A 34 -2.80 5.97 -11.41
N LYS A 35 -2.85 6.77 -10.33
CA LYS A 35 -3.44 6.34 -9.05
C LYS A 35 -4.98 6.35 -9.14
N ILE A 36 -5.61 5.52 -8.32
CA ILE A 36 -7.07 5.49 -8.19
C ILE A 36 -7.49 6.65 -7.29
N ASP A 37 -8.32 7.54 -7.82
CA ASP A 37 -8.79 8.70 -7.07
C ASP A 37 -10.00 8.36 -6.18
N ILE A 38 -9.84 8.57 -4.88
CA ILE A 38 -10.92 8.49 -3.90
C ILE A 38 -11.60 9.85 -3.87
N ARG A 39 -12.90 9.84 -4.14
CA ARG A 39 -13.72 11.07 -4.13
C ARG A 39 -13.66 11.76 -2.78
N ASP A 40 -13.83 13.08 -2.83
CA ASP A 40 -13.77 13.95 -1.65
C ASP A 40 -14.57 13.39 -0.46
N LYS A 41 -14.02 13.52 0.75
CA LYS A 41 -14.56 13.01 2.04
C LYS A 41 -14.75 11.49 2.15
N HIS A 42 -14.42 10.68 1.16
CA HIS A 42 -14.64 9.22 1.19
C HIS A 42 -13.39 8.39 1.52
N LEU A 43 -12.26 9.01 1.87
CA LEU A 43 -11.06 8.28 2.30
C LEU A 43 -11.38 7.31 3.44
N GLY A 44 -12.12 7.75 4.46
CA GLY A 44 -12.53 6.90 5.59
C GLY A 44 -13.34 5.68 5.16
N ALA A 45 -14.21 5.80 4.15
CA ALA A 45 -15.00 4.68 3.65
C ALA A 45 -14.12 3.60 2.98
N VAL A 46 -13.09 4.01 2.24
CA VAL A 46 -12.12 3.08 1.64
C VAL A 46 -11.27 2.41 2.71
N ILE A 47 -10.80 3.17 3.70
CA ILE A 47 -10.08 2.61 4.86
C ILE A 47 -10.95 1.58 5.58
N HIS A 48 -12.24 1.87 5.79
CA HIS A 48 -13.17 0.93 6.43
C HIS A 48 -13.31 -0.37 5.65
N LEU A 49 -13.38 -0.30 4.32
CA LEU A 49 -13.38 -1.50 3.48
C LEU A 49 -12.08 -2.29 3.62
N ILE A 50 -10.92 -1.62 3.67
CA ILE A 50 -9.64 -2.30 3.86
C ILE A 50 -9.56 -2.97 5.24
N HIS A 51 -10.07 -2.34 6.29
CA HIS A 51 -10.17 -2.97 7.61
C HIS A 51 -11.03 -4.23 7.55
N GLN A 52 -12.17 -4.19 6.87
CA GLN A 52 -13.00 -5.38 6.69
C GLN A 52 -12.28 -6.49 5.93
N LEU A 53 -11.47 -6.16 4.91
CA LEU A 53 -10.64 -7.15 4.20
C LEU A 53 -9.70 -7.88 5.17
N GLN A 54 -9.09 -7.17 6.13
CA GLN A 54 -8.18 -7.76 7.12
C GLN A 54 -8.86 -8.79 8.02
N ASP A 55 -10.16 -8.62 8.26
CA ASP A 55 -10.97 -9.44 9.16
C ASP A 55 -11.65 -10.63 8.45
N LEU A 56 -11.54 -10.74 7.12
CA LEU A 56 -12.13 -11.85 6.37
C LEU A 56 -11.48 -13.19 6.70
N VAL A 57 -12.32 -14.18 6.98
CA VAL A 57 -11.94 -15.56 7.29
C VAL A 57 -12.60 -16.51 6.31
N LEU A 58 -11.84 -17.50 5.84
CA LEU A 58 -12.29 -18.58 4.97
C LEU A 58 -13.07 -19.63 5.77
N ALA A 59 -13.79 -20.52 5.06
CA ALA A 59 -14.58 -21.58 5.70
C ALA A 59 -13.74 -22.55 6.57
N ASP A 60 -12.43 -22.64 6.30
CA ASP A 60 -11.48 -23.45 7.07
C ASP A 60 -10.91 -22.74 8.31
N GLY A 61 -11.41 -21.54 8.62
CA GLY A 61 -10.98 -20.74 9.78
C GLY A 61 -9.69 -19.95 9.55
N ARG A 62 -9.05 -20.04 8.38
CA ARG A 62 -7.87 -19.24 8.04
C ARG A 62 -8.26 -17.84 7.55
N ARG A 63 -7.46 -16.83 7.89
CA ARG A 63 -7.63 -15.48 7.32
C ARG A 63 -7.48 -15.52 5.81
N LEU A 64 -8.30 -14.75 5.10
CA LEU A 64 -8.19 -14.58 3.65
C LEU A 64 -6.83 -13.99 3.26
N PHE A 65 -6.37 -12.98 4.01
CA PHE A 65 -5.07 -12.35 3.81
C PHE A 65 -4.12 -12.68 4.96
N ASN A 66 -2.95 -13.21 4.61
CA ASN A 66 -1.85 -13.39 5.56
C ASN A 66 -0.97 -12.14 5.56
N PHE A 67 -0.87 -11.45 6.69
CA PHE A 67 -0.02 -10.28 6.86
C PHE A 67 0.54 -10.23 8.28
N GLN A 68 1.81 -9.85 8.42
CA GLN A 68 2.49 -9.78 9.72
C GLN A 68 2.38 -8.40 10.40
N GLY A 69 1.95 -7.38 9.68
CA GLY A 69 1.83 -6.04 10.22
C GLY A 69 1.07 -5.09 9.29
N GLN A 70 0.79 -3.89 9.82
CA GLN A 70 -0.03 -2.89 9.14
C GLN A 70 0.69 -2.14 8.01
N SER A 71 2.01 -2.31 7.89
CA SER A 71 2.84 -1.60 6.92
C SER A 71 2.54 -1.89 5.48
N ALA A 72 2.08 -3.11 5.17
CA ALA A 72 1.62 -3.44 3.83
C ALA A 72 0.39 -2.61 3.44
N TRP A 73 -0.58 -2.48 4.36
CA TRP A 73 -1.86 -1.83 4.11
C TRP A 73 -1.74 -0.32 3.92
N TYR A 74 -1.08 0.40 4.85
CA TYR A 74 -0.98 1.85 4.69
C TYR A 74 -0.08 2.28 3.52
N LYS A 75 0.95 1.48 3.17
CA LYS A 75 1.77 1.71 1.98
C LYS A 75 0.98 1.44 0.70
N LEU A 76 0.13 0.42 0.68
CA LEU A 76 -0.77 0.15 -0.44
C LEU A 76 -1.70 1.35 -0.68
N VAL A 77 -2.31 1.89 0.37
CA VAL A 77 -3.17 3.08 0.28
C VAL A 77 -2.39 4.26 -0.30
N SER A 78 -1.23 4.61 0.27
CA SER A 78 -0.43 5.75 -0.18
C SER A 78 0.13 5.59 -1.60
N LYS A 79 0.52 4.36 -1.97
CA LYS A 79 1.10 4.07 -3.30
C LYS A 79 0.04 4.14 -4.40
N TYR A 80 -1.13 3.55 -4.19
CA TYR A 80 -2.09 3.32 -5.27
C TYR A 80 -3.29 4.26 -5.28
N PHE A 81 -3.53 5.02 -4.20
CA PHE A 81 -4.68 5.89 -4.11
C PHE A 81 -4.29 7.37 -4.00
N THR A 82 -5.15 8.23 -4.53
CA THR A 82 -5.22 9.67 -4.22
C THR A 82 -6.52 9.97 -3.49
N HIS A 83 -6.55 11.08 -2.76
CA HIS A 83 -7.76 11.60 -2.14
C HIS A 83 -7.98 13.00 -2.70
N ASP A 84 -9.10 13.18 -3.41
CA ASP A 84 -9.44 14.44 -4.08
C ASP A 84 -8.29 14.95 -4.97
N ARG A 85 -7.77 14.05 -5.82
CA ARG A 85 -6.65 14.23 -6.75
C ARG A 85 -5.32 14.58 -6.09
N LYS A 86 -5.24 14.52 -4.75
CA LYS A 86 -4.03 14.77 -3.99
C LYS A 86 -3.39 13.45 -3.57
N PRO A 87 -2.05 13.34 -3.60
CA PRO A 87 -1.35 12.20 -3.01
C PRO A 87 -1.72 12.03 -1.54
N ILE A 88 -1.94 10.80 -1.11
CA ILE A 88 -2.13 10.48 0.31
C ILE A 88 -0.75 10.25 0.92
N PRO A 89 -0.27 11.09 1.87
CA PRO A 89 1.00 10.87 2.53
C PRO A 89 1.02 9.54 3.29
N VAL A 90 2.18 8.86 3.31
CA VAL A 90 2.34 7.57 4.01
C VAL A 90 1.98 7.70 5.49
N GLU A 91 2.37 8.79 6.14
CA GLU A 91 2.03 9.05 7.55
C GLU A 91 0.53 9.25 7.76
N THR A 92 -0.16 9.93 6.83
CA THR A 92 -1.62 10.10 6.88
C THR A 92 -2.32 8.75 6.76
N ALA A 93 -1.89 7.91 5.82
CA ALA A 93 -2.41 6.55 5.70
C ALA A 93 -2.12 5.74 6.98
N ARG A 94 -0.88 5.79 7.50
CA ARG A 94 -0.44 5.05 8.69
C ARG A 94 -1.30 5.35 9.93
N ASN A 95 -1.77 6.59 10.10
CA ASN A 95 -2.61 6.96 11.24
C ASN A 95 -3.93 6.17 11.29
N TYR A 96 -4.43 5.70 10.14
CA TYR A 96 -5.62 4.85 10.08
C TYR A 96 -5.35 3.37 10.43
N PHE A 97 -4.09 2.93 10.43
CA PHE A 97 -3.71 1.53 10.69
C PHE A 97 -2.81 1.42 11.93
N PRO A 98 -3.35 1.63 13.15
CA PRO A 98 -2.56 1.58 14.37
C PRO A 98 -2.04 0.16 14.64
N VAL A 99 -0.75 0.06 15.00
CA VAL A 99 -0.10 -1.22 15.35
C VAL A 99 -0.48 -1.67 16.77
N GLN A 100 -0.79 -0.72 17.66
CA GLN A 100 -1.30 -0.96 19.02
C GLN A 100 -2.36 0.10 19.33
N LYS A 101 -3.61 -0.32 19.59
CA LYS A 101 -4.72 0.60 19.88
C LYS A 101 -4.45 1.47 21.12
N ASP A 102 -3.67 0.98 22.08
CA ASP A 102 -3.47 1.63 23.38
C ASP A 102 -2.27 2.58 23.47
N LYS A 103 -1.35 2.60 22.48
CA LYS A 103 -0.08 3.35 22.58
C LYS A 103 0.16 4.40 21.49
N THR A 104 -0.76 4.54 20.54
CA THR A 104 -0.56 5.46 19.41
C THR A 104 -1.46 6.67 19.55
N SER A 105 -0.90 7.77 20.07
CA SER A 105 -1.60 9.06 20.30
C SER A 105 -2.15 9.75 19.04
N LYS A 106 -1.98 9.14 17.86
CA LYS A 106 -2.45 9.64 16.55
C LYS A 106 -3.30 8.64 15.78
N ALA A 107 -3.76 7.56 16.41
CA ALA A 107 -4.67 6.62 15.78
C ALA A 107 -5.95 7.35 15.37
N ILE A 108 -6.32 7.27 14.10
CA ILE A 108 -7.58 7.80 13.57
C ILE A 108 -8.50 6.61 13.36
N ASP A 109 -9.52 6.49 14.19
CA ASP A 109 -10.63 5.58 13.93
C ASP A 109 -11.51 6.15 12.81
N VAL A 110 -12.03 5.27 11.96
CA VAL A 110 -12.97 5.69 10.93
C VAL A 110 -14.31 6.04 11.58
N PRO A 111 -14.80 7.29 11.46
CA PRO A 111 -16.10 7.70 12.00
C PRO A 111 -17.24 6.84 11.46
N ARG A 112 -18.27 6.56 12.28
CA ARG A 112 -19.43 5.74 11.87
C ARG A 112 -20.11 6.24 10.60
N GLU A 113 -20.17 7.56 10.41
CA GLU A 113 -20.75 8.21 9.22
C GLU A 113 -20.04 7.84 7.92
N LEU A 114 -18.77 7.42 8.00
CA LEU A 114 -17.97 6.99 6.84
C LEU A 114 -17.91 5.46 6.71
N GLN A 115 -18.54 4.70 7.61
CA GLN A 115 -18.64 3.24 7.54
C GLN A 115 -19.81 2.83 6.61
N LEU A 116 -19.73 3.25 5.35
CA LEU A 116 -20.85 3.20 4.39
C LEU A 116 -21.16 1.80 3.83
N PHE A 117 -20.20 0.87 3.91
CA PHE A 117 -20.27 -0.43 3.24
C PHE A 117 -19.86 -1.56 4.16
N THR A 118 -20.46 -2.73 3.95
CA THR A 118 -20.16 -3.99 4.65
C THR A 118 -19.90 -5.13 3.67
N ILE A 119 -18.82 -5.89 3.87
CA ILE A 119 -18.51 -7.10 3.13
C ILE A 119 -19.21 -8.28 3.79
N VAL A 120 -20.04 -8.99 3.03
CA VAL A 120 -20.79 -10.17 3.51
C VAL A 120 -20.42 -11.41 2.69
N LEU A 121 -20.35 -12.57 3.35
CA LEU A 121 -20.16 -13.85 2.68
C LEU A 121 -21.43 -14.20 1.90
N SER A 122 -21.32 -14.44 0.59
CA SER A 122 -22.47 -14.63 -0.30
C SER A 122 -23.17 -15.99 -0.13
N SER A 123 -22.47 -17.04 0.27
CA SER A 123 -23.06 -18.29 0.75
C SER A 123 -22.01 -19.16 1.43
N SER A 124 -22.19 -19.43 2.72
CA SER A 124 -21.48 -20.52 3.40
C SER A 124 -22.11 -21.84 2.95
N LYS A 125 -21.53 -22.51 1.96
CA LYS A 125 -21.61 -23.98 1.96
C LYS A 125 -20.48 -24.46 2.88
N PRO A 126 -20.77 -25.19 3.96
CA PRO A 126 -19.71 -25.81 4.74
C PRO A 126 -18.94 -26.73 3.79
N ALA A 127 -17.61 -26.61 3.82
CA ALA A 127 -16.75 -27.58 3.16
C ALA A 127 -17.12 -28.97 3.71
N LYS A 128 -17.49 -29.88 2.81
CA LYS A 128 -17.77 -31.28 3.15
C LYS A 128 -16.51 -31.98 3.65
#